data_AF-A0AAV4A8E7-F1
#
_entry.id   AF-A0AAV4A8E7-F1
#
_cell.length_a   1.000
_cell.length_b   1.000
_cell.length_c   1.000
_cell.angle_alpha   90.00
_cell.angle_beta   90.00
_cell.angle_gamma   90.00
#
_symmetry.space_group_name_H-M   'P 1'
#
loop_
_entity.id
_entity.type
_entity.pdbx_description
1 polymer ?
#
loop_
_entity_poly.entity_id
_entity_poly.type
_entity_poly.pdbx_seq_one_letter_code
_entity_poly.pdbx_strand_id
1 'polypeptide(L)'
;MEAISWKRKEKALTPSVANMFKAKEENGLFQHIMEAETIMCELIAQYNLPVASSDKFTKGFKSMFPDSKIAHGFQCGRTQTTAVPGELSADQQKTLFGGLQKGPFSTSTDGSNDTAGDKQFSLLVRSVGKNLTLQSELLAVPTCKGSATGELNYL
;
A
#
# COMPACT_ATOMS: atom_id res chain seq x y z
N MET A 1 12.60 15.97 -42.32
CA MET A 1 11.59 15.53 -41.34
C MET A 1 11.95 14.11 -40.92
N GLU A 2 12.65 13.94 -39.80
CA GLU A 2 12.96 12.61 -39.25
C GLU A 2 12.01 12.32 -38.08
N ALA A 3 11.36 11.16 -38.11
CA ALA A 3 10.41 10.72 -37.10
C ALA A 3 11.15 10.04 -35.93
N ILE A 4 10.94 10.55 -34.72
CA ILE A 4 11.47 9.98 -33.48
C ILE A 4 10.65 8.74 -33.10
N SER A 5 11.30 7.58 -33.10
CA SER A 5 10.71 6.30 -32.68
C SER A 5 10.78 6.14 -31.16
N TRP A 6 9.63 6.06 -30.50
CA TRP A 6 9.52 5.77 -29.06
C TRP A 6 9.54 4.26 -28.82
N LYS A 7 10.67 3.70 -28.38
CA LYS A 7 10.72 2.33 -27.87
C LYS A 7 10.30 2.30 -26.40
N ARG A 8 9.15 1.69 -26.12
CA ARG A 8 8.63 1.43 -24.77
C ARG A 8 9.58 0.45 -24.07
N LYS A 9 10.27 0.89 -23.00
CA LYS A 9 11.04 -0.02 -22.14
C LYS A 9 10.04 -0.92 -21.38
N GLU A 10 10.15 -2.22 -21.58
CA GLU A 10 9.42 -3.22 -20.79
C GLU A 10 9.89 -3.12 -19.32
N LYS A 11 8.95 -2.98 -18.38
CA LYS A 11 9.23 -3.04 -16.95
C LYS A 11 9.62 -4.48 -16.60
N ALA A 12 10.77 -4.67 -15.96
CA ALA A 12 11.16 -5.96 -15.40
C ALA A 12 10.06 -6.48 -14.45
N LEU A 13 9.72 -7.77 -14.57
CA LEU A 13 8.79 -8.43 -13.66
C LEU A 13 9.29 -8.26 -12.22
N THR A 14 8.47 -7.65 -11.37
CA THR A 14 8.71 -7.61 -9.94
C THR A 14 8.68 -9.04 -9.41
N PRO A 15 9.63 -9.45 -8.54
CA PRO A 15 9.62 -10.78 -7.96
C PRO A 15 8.32 -10.97 -7.18
N SER A 16 7.65 -12.09 -7.42
CA SER A 16 6.45 -12.49 -6.67
C SER A 16 6.74 -12.48 -5.18
N VAL A 17 5.83 -11.93 -4.38
CA VAL A 17 5.91 -11.92 -2.91
C VAL A 17 6.12 -13.33 -2.35
N ALA A 18 5.57 -14.36 -2.99
CA ALA A 18 5.79 -15.76 -2.63
C ALA A 18 7.28 -16.16 -2.64
N ASN A 19 8.07 -15.58 -3.55
CA ASN A 19 9.51 -15.85 -3.67
C ASN A 19 10.36 -15.04 -2.67
N MET A 20 9.78 -14.05 -1.98
CA MET A 20 10.46 -13.30 -0.91
C MET A 20 10.50 -14.10 0.40
N PHE A 21 9.68 -15.13 0.49
CA PHE A 21 9.64 -16.06 1.61
C PHE A 21 10.45 -17.32 1.25
N LYS A 22 11.59 -17.55 1.92
CA LYS A 22 12.41 -18.77 1.74
C LYS A 22 11.62 -20.01 2.16
N ALA A 23 10.99 -20.70 1.21
CA ALA A 23 10.40 -22.00 1.48
C ALA A 23 11.49 -23.08 1.56
N LYS A 24 11.74 -23.62 2.76
CA LYS A 24 12.04 -25.06 2.98
C LYS A 24 12.08 -25.44 4.48
N GLU A 25 11.07 -26.24 4.86
CA GLU A 25 11.03 -27.26 5.93
C GLU A 25 11.30 -26.87 7.41
N GLU A 26 10.27 -26.29 8.04
CA GLU A 26 9.75 -26.52 9.42
C GLU A 26 8.38 -25.81 9.46
N ASN A 27 7.30 -26.49 9.03
CA ASN A 27 6.06 -25.83 8.58
C ASN A 27 5.41 -24.88 9.61
N GLY A 28 5.57 -25.10 10.91
CA GLY A 28 5.02 -24.22 11.94
C GLY A 28 5.86 -22.96 12.21
N LEU A 29 7.17 -23.12 12.43
CA LEU A 29 8.04 -21.99 12.80
C LEU A 29 8.12 -20.94 11.69
N PHE A 30 8.23 -21.37 10.44
CA PHE A 30 8.25 -20.47 9.29
C PHE A 30 6.95 -19.69 9.15
N GLN A 31 5.81 -20.35 9.35
CA GLN A 31 4.50 -19.72 9.30
C GLN A 31 4.33 -18.69 10.42
N HIS A 32 4.78 -19.00 11.65
CA HIS A 32 4.76 -18.05 12.76
C HIS A 32 5.70 -16.85 12.54
N ILE A 33 6.86 -17.05 11.90
CA ILE A 33 7.73 -15.93 11.52
C ILE A 33 7.01 -15.03 10.50
N MET A 34 6.41 -15.61 9.46
CA MET A 34 5.67 -14.85 8.44
C MET A 34 4.48 -14.08 9.05
N GLU A 35 3.75 -14.72 9.96
CA GLU A 35 2.64 -14.09 10.69
C GLU A 35 3.14 -12.89 11.51
N ALA A 36 4.24 -13.06 12.25
CA ALA A 36 4.85 -11.96 12.99
C ALA A 36 5.30 -10.81 12.07
N GLU A 37 5.90 -11.11 10.92
CA GLU A 37 6.34 -10.09 9.96
C GLU A 37 5.14 -9.33 9.36
N THR A 38 4.04 -10.02 9.13
CA THR A 38 2.77 -9.43 8.65
C THR A 38 2.17 -8.51 9.71
N ILE A 39 2.11 -8.94 10.97
CA ILE A 39 1.66 -8.12 12.11
C ILE A 39 2.52 -6.86 12.24
N MET A 40 3.83 -6.96 12.04
CA MET A 40 4.70 -5.77 12.07
C MET A 40 4.38 -4.77 10.96
N CYS A 41 4.13 -5.26 9.73
CA CYS A 41 3.74 -4.39 8.63
C CYS A 41 2.40 -3.68 8.92
N GLU A 42 1.45 -4.43 9.48
CA GLU A 42 0.16 -3.89 9.91
C GLU A 42 0.31 -2.84 11.02
N LEU A 43 1.11 -3.11 12.06
CA LEU A 43 1.37 -2.14 13.13
C LEU A 43 2.01 -0.85 12.59
N ILE A 44 2.97 -0.97 11.67
CA ILE A 44 3.59 0.21 11.06
C ILE A 44 2.55 1.04 10.30
N ALA A 45 1.66 0.39 9.56
CA ALA A 45 0.59 1.06 8.82
C ALA A 45 -0.45 1.69 9.76
N GLN A 46 -0.96 0.94 10.74
CA GLN A 46 -2.02 1.39 11.66
C GLN A 46 -1.60 2.59 12.50
N TYR A 47 -0.35 2.59 13.01
CA TYR A 47 0.17 3.67 13.84
C TYR A 47 0.90 4.76 13.05
N ASN A 48 0.81 4.73 11.71
CA ASN A 48 1.48 5.67 10.81
C ASN A 48 2.97 5.86 11.16
N LEU A 49 3.65 4.75 11.47
CA LEU A 49 5.07 4.78 11.81
C LEU A 49 5.89 4.90 10.52
N PRO A 50 7.05 5.56 10.56
CA PRO A 50 7.96 5.55 9.42
C PRO A 50 8.34 4.12 9.08
N VAL A 51 8.29 3.76 7.80
CA VAL A 51 8.69 2.43 7.29
C VAL A 51 10.12 2.08 7.72
N ALA A 52 10.99 3.09 7.87
CA ALA A 52 12.36 2.94 8.37
C ALA A 52 12.45 2.36 9.80
N SER A 53 11.38 2.43 10.58
CA SER A 53 11.33 1.88 11.95
C SER A 53 11.44 0.36 11.96
N SER A 54 10.99 -0.32 10.89
CA SER A 54 11.11 -1.78 10.72
C SER A 54 12.53 -2.31 10.95
N ASP A 55 13.54 -1.63 10.41
CA ASP A 55 14.95 -2.03 10.58
C ASP A 55 15.41 -1.99 12.04
N LYS A 56 14.90 -1.01 12.80
CA LYS A 56 15.25 -0.83 14.21
C LYS A 56 14.49 -1.82 15.07
N PHE A 57 13.20 -2.03 14.79
CA PHE A 57 12.38 -3.01 15.49
C PHE A 57 12.88 -4.44 15.28
N THR A 58 13.27 -4.82 14.07
CA THR A 58 13.87 -6.13 13.80
C THR A 58 15.11 -6.40 14.64
N LYS A 59 15.97 -5.39 14.84
CA LYS A 59 17.12 -5.51 15.75
C LYS A 59 16.68 -5.54 17.21
N GLY A 60 15.74 -4.68 17.59
CA GLY A 60 15.18 -4.59 18.92
C GLY A 60 14.57 -5.91 19.39
N PHE A 61 13.75 -6.56 18.57
CA PHE A 61 13.09 -7.82 18.92
C PHE A 61 14.08 -8.96 19.17
N LYS A 62 15.17 -9.04 18.39
CA LYS A 62 16.23 -10.03 18.62
C LYS A 62 16.92 -9.82 19.97
N SER A 63 17.13 -8.57 20.36
CA SER A 63 17.73 -8.24 21.66
C SER A 63 16.74 -8.35 22.83
N MET A 64 15.47 -8.03 22.62
CA MET A 64 14.42 -8.11 23.65
C MET A 64 14.02 -9.55 23.96
N PHE A 65 14.05 -10.43 22.96
CA PHE A 65 13.61 -11.83 23.06
C PHE A 65 14.75 -12.80 22.64
N PRO A 66 15.82 -12.90 23.45
CA PRO A 66 17.01 -13.67 23.08
C PRO A 66 16.76 -15.19 22.99
N ASP A 67 15.72 -15.69 23.64
CA ASP A 67 15.29 -17.09 23.65
C ASP A 67 14.29 -17.44 22.53
N SER A 68 13.68 -16.43 21.91
CA SER A 68 12.67 -16.63 20.88
C SER A 68 13.29 -16.98 19.53
N LYS A 69 13.01 -18.21 19.07
CA LYS A 69 13.34 -18.67 17.71
C LYS A 69 12.65 -17.82 16.63
N ILE A 70 11.41 -17.37 16.91
CA ILE A 70 10.65 -16.50 16.01
C ILE A 70 11.35 -15.15 15.87
N ALA A 71 11.74 -14.51 16.98
CA ALA A 71 12.44 -13.22 16.95
C ALA A 71 13.77 -13.31 16.20
N HIS A 72 14.51 -14.41 16.34
CA HIS A 72 15.76 -14.65 15.61
C HIS A 72 15.54 -14.83 14.10
N GLY A 73 14.47 -15.57 13.74
CA GLY A 73 14.04 -15.78 12.36
C GLY A 73 13.43 -14.56 11.70
N PHE A 74 12.95 -13.60 12.47
CA PHE A 74 12.33 -12.35 12.01
C PHE A 74 13.32 -11.49 11.20
N GLN A 75 12.93 -11.10 9.98
CA GLN A 75 13.75 -10.32 9.04
C GLN A 75 12.97 -9.19 8.35
N CYS A 76 11.88 -8.70 8.97
CA CYS A 76 11.07 -7.60 8.44
C CYS A 76 11.81 -6.25 8.42
N GLY A 77 12.44 -5.97 7.29
CA GLY A 77 13.02 -4.66 6.98
C GLY A 77 12.15 -3.84 6.02
N ARG A 78 12.65 -2.67 5.64
CA ARG A 78 11.90 -1.69 4.81
C ARG A 78 11.27 -2.28 3.55
N THR A 79 11.97 -3.18 2.87
CA THR A 79 11.47 -3.75 1.61
C THR A 79 10.19 -4.54 1.81
N GLN A 80 10.16 -5.42 2.82
CA GLN A 80 8.96 -6.18 3.15
C GLN A 80 7.85 -5.27 3.70
N THR A 81 8.20 -4.36 4.61
CA THR A 81 7.25 -3.39 5.17
C THR A 81 6.65 -2.44 4.13
N THR A 82 7.33 -2.21 3.00
CA THR A 82 6.76 -1.42 1.89
C THR A 82 5.91 -2.30 0.98
N ALA A 83 6.39 -3.50 0.67
CA ALA A 83 5.76 -4.39 -0.30
C ALA A 83 4.42 -4.94 0.20
N VAL A 84 4.35 -5.38 1.46
CA VAL A 84 3.16 -6.05 2.02
C VAL A 84 1.94 -5.11 2.06
N PRO A 85 2.02 -3.90 2.66
CA PRO A 85 0.91 -2.95 2.59
C PRO A 85 0.60 -2.51 1.16
N GLY A 86 1.62 -2.44 0.28
CA GLY A 86 1.43 -2.11 -1.13
C GLY A 86 0.53 -3.13 -1.85
N GLU A 87 0.80 -4.42 -1.72
CA GLU A 87 -0.03 -5.47 -2.31
C GLU A 87 -1.43 -5.53 -1.69
N LEU A 88 -1.54 -5.40 -0.36
CA LEU A 88 -2.82 -5.34 0.34
C LEU A 88 -3.67 -4.16 -0.17
N SER A 89 -3.06 -2.98 -0.36
CA SER A 89 -3.75 -1.81 -0.90
C SER A 89 -4.24 -2.02 -2.33
N ALA A 90 -3.46 -2.70 -3.16
CA ALA A 90 -3.84 -3.01 -4.54
C ALA A 90 -5.02 -4.00 -4.60
N ASP A 91 -5.04 -5.01 -3.72
CA ASP A 91 -6.14 -5.95 -3.62
C ASP A 91 -7.43 -5.31 -3.08
N GLN A 92 -7.28 -4.44 -2.07
CA GLN A 92 -8.39 -3.64 -1.56
C GLN A 92 -8.98 -2.71 -2.64
N GLN A 93 -8.13 -2.06 -3.45
CA GLN A 93 -8.59 -1.24 -4.58
C GLN A 93 -9.38 -2.07 -5.60
N LYS A 94 -8.92 -3.28 -5.97
CA LYS A 94 -9.66 -4.16 -6.87
C LYS A 94 -11.04 -4.50 -6.32
N THR A 95 -11.11 -4.81 -5.02
CA THR A 95 -12.36 -5.09 -4.32
C THR A 95 -13.30 -3.90 -4.34
N LEU A 96 -12.80 -2.70 -4.04
CA LEU A 96 -13.54 -1.44 -4.11
C LEU A 96 -14.11 -1.24 -5.52
N PHE A 97 -13.27 -1.28 -6.56
CA PHE A 97 -13.73 -1.11 -7.96
C PHE A 97 -14.78 -2.14 -8.37
N GLY A 98 -14.62 -3.40 -7.94
CA GLY A 98 -15.60 -4.45 -8.17
C GLY A 98 -16.95 -4.19 -7.48
N GLY A 99 -16.95 -3.45 -6.37
CA GLY A 99 -18.16 -2.96 -5.70
C GLY A 99 -18.80 -1.79 -6.44
N LEU A 100 -18.00 -0.80 -6.85
CA LEU A 100 -18.46 0.41 -7.54
C LEU A 100 -19.11 0.10 -8.90
N GLN A 101 -18.68 -0.96 -9.59
CA GLN A 101 -19.29 -1.37 -10.87
C GLN A 101 -20.70 -1.97 -10.73
N LYS A 102 -21.11 -2.38 -9.52
CA LYS A 102 -22.35 -3.15 -9.30
C LYS A 102 -23.55 -2.30 -8.90
N GLY A 103 -23.36 -1.01 -8.62
CA GLY A 103 -24.43 -0.17 -8.11
C GLY A 103 -24.10 1.32 -8.12
N PRO A 104 -25.06 2.16 -7.73
CA PRO A 104 -24.85 3.58 -7.63
C PRO A 104 -23.81 3.90 -6.54
N PHE A 105 -22.93 4.83 -6.86
CA PHE A 105 -21.98 5.41 -5.92
C PHE A 105 -21.96 6.93 -6.10
N SER A 106 -21.48 7.62 -5.07
CA SER A 106 -21.20 9.06 -5.15
C SER A 106 -19.73 9.31 -4.82
N THR A 107 -19.16 10.33 -5.42
CA THR A 107 -17.80 10.78 -5.13
C THR A 107 -17.84 12.11 -4.41
N SER A 108 -17.00 12.27 -3.41
CA SER A 108 -16.77 13.55 -2.74
C SER A 108 -15.30 13.90 -2.90
N THR A 109 -15.01 15.15 -3.23
CA THR A 109 -13.64 15.67 -3.29
C THR A 109 -13.49 16.79 -2.27
N ASP A 110 -12.37 16.81 -1.57
CA ASP A 110 -11.96 17.94 -0.74
C ASP A 110 -10.60 18.47 -1.20
N GLY A 111 -10.52 19.77 -1.41
CA GLY A 111 -9.33 20.46 -1.90
C GLY A 111 -8.52 21.02 -0.75
N SER A 112 -7.40 20.38 -0.44
CA SER A 112 -6.40 20.89 0.49
C SER A 112 -5.30 21.60 -0.29
N ASN A 113 -4.88 22.77 0.19
CA ASN A 113 -3.80 23.54 -0.43
C ASN A 113 -2.66 23.66 0.59
N ASP A 114 -1.49 23.09 0.29
CA ASP A 114 -0.31 23.39 1.09
C ASP A 114 0.30 24.72 0.61
N THR A 115 0.76 25.53 1.55
CA THR A 115 1.47 26.80 1.30
C THR A 115 2.67 26.68 0.35
N ALA A 116 3.17 25.46 0.10
CA ALA A 116 4.23 25.16 -0.84
C ALA A 116 3.79 25.04 -2.33
N GLY A 117 2.51 25.25 -2.65
CA GLY A 117 2.00 25.30 -4.03
C GLY A 117 1.56 23.95 -4.62
N ASP A 118 1.69 22.87 -3.84
CA ASP A 118 1.10 21.57 -4.14
C ASP A 118 -0.35 21.52 -3.61
N LYS A 119 -1.29 21.18 -4.49
CA LYS A 119 -2.71 21.04 -4.16
C LYS A 119 -3.05 19.56 -4.06
N GLN A 120 -3.64 19.14 -2.96
CA GLN A 120 -4.08 17.77 -2.76
C GLN A 120 -5.60 17.69 -2.85
N PHE A 121 -6.10 16.78 -3.68
CA PHE A 121 -7.53 16.53 -3.79
C PHE A 121 -7.84 15.15 -3.24
N SER A 122 -8.33 15.08 -2.00
CA SER A 122 -8.77 13.80 -1.45
C SER A 122 -10.06 13.37 -2.14
N LEU A 123 -10.05 12.18 -2.74
CA LEU A 123 -11.19 11.61 -3.45
C LEU A 123 -11.77 10.49 -2.60
N LEU A 124 -12.96 10.72 -2.05
CA LEU A 124 -13.74 9.73 -1.32
C LEU A 124 -14.84 9.18 -2.20
N VAL A 125 -15.09 7.88 -2.08
CA VAL A 125 -16.22 7.22 -2.74
C VAL A 125 -17.17 6.70 -1.68
N ARG A 126 -18.45 6.89 -1.92
CA ARG A 126 -19.52 6.40 -1.07
C ARG A 126 -20.43 5.47 -1.85
N SER A 127 -20.59 4.25 -1.37
CA SER A 127 -21.46 3.22 -1.95
C SER A 127 -22.41 2.64 -0.91
N VAL A 128 -23.50 2.03 -1.38
CA VAL A 128 -24.48 1.36 -0.52
C VAL A 128 -24.09 -0.12 -0.42
N GLY A 129 -23.78 -0.57 0.79
CA GLY A 129 -23.43 -1.96 1.11
C GLY A 129 -24.65 -2.88 1.19
N LYS A 130 -24.39 -4.18 1.47
CA LYS A 130 -25.42 -5.25 1.43
C LYS A 130 -26.59 -5.11 2.41
N ASN A 131 -26.52 -4.18 3.37
CA ASN A 131 -27.56 -3.95 4.38
C ASN A 131 -28.05 -2.48 4.41
N LEU A 132 -28.05 -1.80 3.26
CA LEU A 132 -28.33 -0.37 3.16
C LEU A 132 -27.39 0.51 4.01
N THR A 133 -26.23 -0.04 4.37
CA THR A 133 -25.19 0.68 5.10
C THR A 133 -24.41 1.55 4.13
N LEU A 134 -24.21 2.82 4.48
CA LEU A 134 -23.37 3.71 3.70
C LEU A 134 -21.90 3.41 4.01
N GLN A 135 -21.15 2.95 3.02
CA GLN A 135 -19.71 2.73 3.12
C GLN A 135 -19.01 3.92 2.48
N SER A 136 -18.08 4.54 3.22
CA SER A 136 -17.26 5.66 2.73
C SER A 136 -15.80 5.23 2.75
N GLU A 137 -15.16 5.25 1.60
CA GLU A 137 -13.79 4.77 1.41
C GLU A 137 -12.95 5.82 0.68
N LEU A 138 -11.68 5.94 1.06
CA LEU A 138 -10.72 6.80 0.38
C LEU A 138 -10.24 6.10 -0.90
N LEU A 139 -10.51 6.70 -2.06
CA LEU A 139 -10.10 6.14 -3.35
C LEU A 139 -8.68 6.59 -3.71
N ALA A 140 -8.40 7.89 -3.58
CA ALA A 140 -7.10 8.45 -3.93
C ALA A 140 -6.86 9.80 -3.25
N VAL A 141 -5.59 10.18 -3.12
CA VAL A 141 -5.17 11.54 -2.74
C VAL A 141 -4.21 12.07 -3.82
N PRO A 142 -4.69 12.35 -5.04
CA PRO A 142 -3.87 12.98 -6.08
C PRO A 142 -3.29 14.31 -5.60
N THR A 143 -2.02 14.52 -5.94
CA THR A 143 -1.34 15.80 -5.78
C THR A 143 -1.23 16.47 -7.15
N CYS A 144 -1.83 17.65 -7.30
CA CYS A 144 -1.75 18.50 -8.47
C CYS A 144 -0.67 19.55 -8.26
N LYS A 145 0.28 19.62 -9.19
CA LYS A 145 1.30 20.66 -9.21
C LYS A 145 0.83 21.82 -10.08
N GLY A 146 0.81 23.03 -9.54
CA GLY A 146 0.47 24.25 -10.29
C GLY A 146 -1.03 24.58 -10.33
N SER A 147 -1.57 24.83 -11.53
CA SER A 147 -2.96 25.30 -11.68
C SER A 147 -3.97 24.19 -11.42
N ALA A 148 -5.03 24.51 -10.67
CA ALA A 148 -6.16 23.63 -10.40
C ALA A 148 -7.47 24.30 -10.85
N THR A 149 -7.47 24.79 -12.09
CA THR A 149 -8.55 25.59 -12.69
C THR A 149 -9.71 24.75 -13.25
N GLY A 150 -9.65 23.42 -13.15
CA GLY A 150 -10.68 22.54 -13.71
C GLY A 150 -10.69 22.48 -15.24
N GLU A 151 -9.68 23.04 -15.91
CA GLU A 151 -9.56 23.02 -17.36
C GLU A 151 -9.13 21.64 -17.85
N LEU A 152 -9.93 21.09 -18.77
CA LEU A 152 -9.61 19.89 -19.55
C LEU A 152 -8.37 20.18 -20.42
N ASN A 153 -7.19 19.76 -19.94
CA ASN A 153 -6.10 19.50 -20.87
C ASN A 153 -6.46 18.20 -21.61
N TYR A 154 -7.09 18.37 -22.77
CA TYR A 154 -7.36 17.29 -23.72
C TYR A 154 -6.11 16.40 -23.88
N LEU A 155 -6.26 15.12 -23.55
CA LEU A 155 -5.38 14.05 -24.04
C LEU A 155 -5.70 13.75 -25.50
#